data_AF-A0A536GW35-F1
#
_entry.id   AF-A0A536GW35-F1
#
_cell.length_a   1.000
_cell.length_b   1.000
_cell.length_c   1.000
_cell.angle_alpha   90.00
_cell.angle_beta   90.00
_cell.angle_gamma   90.00
#
_symmetry.space_group_name_H-M   'P 1'
#
loop_
_entity.id
_entity.type
_entity.pdbx_description
1 polymer ?
#
loop_
_entity_poly.entity_id
_entity_poly.type
_entity_poly.pdbx_seq_one_letter_code
_entity_poly.pdbx_strand_id
1 'polypeptide(L)' 'KAAGAGVQGVDIPARFNVTADYPMAVLQDSRQAALARAFINYVLAGGQQILARDGFAAA' A
#
# COMPACT_ATOMS: atom_id res chain seq x y z
N LYS A 1 9.00 5.39 13.28
CA LYS A 1 8.32 6.60 12.72
C LYS A 1 9.21 7.81 12.99
N ALA A 2 9.49 8.64 11.98
CA ALA A 2 10.54 9.68 12.04
C ALA A 2 10.28 10.84 13.04
N ALA A 3 9.07 10.99 13.57
CA ALA A 3 8.71 12.07 14.51
C ALA A 3 8.19 11.59 15.89
N GLY A 4 8.27 10.28 16.19
CA GLY A 4 7.84 9.73 17.48
C GLY A 4 6.40 10.14 17.86
N ALA A 5 6.21 10.56 19.11
CA ALA A 5 4.94 11.05 19.66
C ALA A 5 4.80 12.59 19.66
N GLY A 6 5.77 13.31 19.10
CA GLY A 6 5.81 14.79 19.13
C GLY A 6 4.96 15.47 18.06
N VAL A 7 4.18 14.71 17.30
CA VAL A 7 3.36 15.21 16.20
C VAL A 7 1.91 14.78 16.38
N GLN A 8 1.02 15.75 16.27
CA GLN A 8 -0.42 15.50 16.24
C GLN A 8 -0.88 15.51 14.78
N GLY A 9 -1.52 14.41 14.35
CA GLY A 9 -2.19 14.35 13.07
C GLY A 9 -3.46 15.19 13.10
N VAL A 10 -3.81 15.79 11.96
CA VAL A 10 -5.08 16.48 11.75
C VAL A 10 -5.82 15.75 10.63
N ASP A 11 -7.06 15.34 10.88
CA ASP A 11 -7.85 14.63 9.89
C ASP A 11 -8.18 15.54 8.70
N ILE A 12 -7.99 15.02 7.48
CA ILE A 12 -8.33 15.73 6.25
C ILE A 12 -9.83 15.52 5.98
N PRO A 13 -10.65 16.59 5.89
CA PRO A 13 -12.05 16.45 5.52
C PRO A 13 -12.20 15.71 4.19
N ALA A 14 -13.17 14.80 4.08
CA ALA A 14 -13.32 13.92 2.91
C ALA A 14 -13.35 14.66 1.56
N ARG A 15 -13.95 15.85 1.50
CA ARG A 15 -14.00 16.71 0.30
C ARG A 15 -12.62 17.16 -0.21
N PHE A 16 -11.60 17.10 0.63
CA PHE A 16 -10.21 17.44 0.31
C PHE A 16 -9.31 16.21 0.28
N ASN A 17 -9.79 15.06 0.77
CA ASN A 17 -9.00 13.85 0.87
C ASN A 17 -9.09 13.08 -0.44
N VAL A 18 -8.20 13.40 -1.37
CA VAL A 18 -8.08 12.67 -2.64
C VAL A 18 -7.50 11.30 -2.36
N THR A 19 -8.24 10.25 -2.71
CA THR A 19 -7.77 8.86 -2.57
C THR A 19 -6.66 8.59 -3.59
N ALA A 20 -5.57 8.00 -3.12
CA ALA A 20 -4.46 7.58 -3.97
C ALA A 20 -4.56 6.07 -4.25
N ASP A 21 -4.65 5.73 -5.53
CA ASP A 21 -4.65 4.33 -5.98
C ASP A 21 -3.21 3.88 -6.31
N TYR A 22 -2.79 2.76 -5.71
CA TYR A 22 -1.44 2.19 -5.88
C TYR A 22 -1.50 0.84 -6.60
N PRO A 23 -1.71 0.82 -7.93
CA PRO A 23 -1.84 -0.42 -8.67
C PRO A 23 -0.51 -1.18 -8.71
N MET A 24 -0.59 -2.52 -8.62
CA MET A 24 0.54 -3.42 -8.82
C MET A 24 0.33 -4.24 -10.08
N ALA A 25 1.36 -4.31 -10.93
CA ALA A 25 1.32 -5.07 -12.18
C ALA A 25 2.63 -5.84 -12.40
N VAL A 26 2.52 -6.94 -13.14
CA VAL A 26 3.70 -7.68 -13.62
C VAL A 26 4.25 -6.96 -14.85
N LEU A 27 5.56 -6.71 -14.88
CA LEU A 27 6.22 -6.12 -16.04
C LEU A 27 6.12 -7.07 -17.24
N GLN A 28 5.79 -6.51 -18.41
CA GLN A 28 5.59 -7.26 -19.66
C GLN A 28 6.82 -8.09 -20.09
N ASP A 29 8.02 -7.59 -19.81
CA ASP A 29 9.32 -8.18 -20.17
C ASP A 29 10.04 -8.78 -18.95
N SER A 30 9.30 -9.05 -17.87
CA SER A 30 9.87 -9.63 -16.65
C SER A 30 10.49 -10.99 -16.92
N ARG A 31 11.78 -11.11 -16.62
CA ARG A 31 12.49 -12.41 -16.61
C ARG A 31 12.02 -13.33 -15.49
N GLN A 32 11.21 -12.83 -14.56
CA GLN A 32 10.68 -13.57 -13.42
C GLN A 32 9.17 -13.33 -13.23
N ALA A 33 8.39 -13.45 -14.31
CA ALA A 33 6.95 -13.18 -14.29
C ALA A 33 6.18 -14.01 -13.24
N ALA A 34 6.55 -15.28 -13.05
CA ALA A 34 5.92 -16.15 -12.04
C ALA A 34 6.15 -15.64 -10.61
N LEU A 35 7.38 -15.23 -10.28
CA LEU A 35 7.70 -14.65 -8.98
C LEU A 35 6.98 -13.32 -8.77
N ALA A 36 6.93 -12.46 -9.78
CA ALA A 36 6.20 -11.19 -9.72
C ALA A 36 4.71 -11.40 -9.44
N ARG A 37 4.08 -12.40 -10.09
CA ARG A 37 2.69 -12.77 -9.81
C ARG A 37 2.54 -13.30 -8.38
N ALA A 38 3.45 -14.16 -7.93
CA ALA A 38 3.43 -14.69 -6.56
C ALA A 38 3.55 -13.58 -5.51
N PHE A 39 4.38 -12.56 -5.77
CA PHE A 39 4.49 -11.39 -4.91
C PHE A 39 3.17 -10.61 -4.83
N ILE A 40 2.53 -10.32 -5.96
CA ILE A 40 1.22 -9.64 -5.96
C ILE A 40 0.20 -10.44 -5.14
N ASN A 41 0.14 -11.76 -5.35
CA ASN A 41 -0.77 -12.63 -4.59
C ASN A 41 -0.46 -12.62 -3.09
N TYR A 42 0.81 -12.60 -2.71
CA TYR A 42 1.24 -12.48 -1.31
C TYR A 42 0.77 -11.15 -0.70
N VAL A 43 0.94 -10.04 -1.41
CA VAL A 43 0.51 -8.71 -0.93
C VAL A 43 -1.01 -8.63 -0.80
N LEU A 44 -1.77 -9.19 -1.73
CA LEU A 44 -3.24 -9.21 -1.69
C LEU A 44 -3.81 -10.17 -0.62
N ALA A 45 -3.05 -11.17 -0.22
CA ALA A 45 -3.40 -12.07 0.88
C ALA A 45 -3.02 -11.45 2.24
N GLY A 46 -2.00 -12.00 2.91
CA GLY A 46 -1.59 -11.54 4.25
C GLY A 46 -0.91 -10.18 4.28
N GLY A 47 -0.36 -9.72 3.14
CA GLY A 47 0.38 -8.45 3.08
C GLY A 47 -0.47 -7.21 3.34
N GLN A 48 -1.79 -7.26 3.10
CA GLN A 48 -2.71 -6.15 3.37
C GLN A 48 -2.70 -5.73 4.85
N GLN A 49 -2.48 -6.67 5.77
CA GLN A 49 -2.43 -6.35 7.21
C GLN A 49 -1.21 -5.50 7.57
N ILE A 50 -0.08 -5.72 6.89
CA ILE A 50 1.15 -4.94 7.06
C ILE A 50 0.92 -3.52 6.55
N LEU A 51 0.33 -3.41 5.35
CA LEU A 51 -0.01 -2.13 4.73
C LEU A 51 -0.98 -1.32 5.61
N ALA A 52 -2.02 -1.96 6.14
CA ALA A 52 -2.98 -1.33 7.04
C ALA A 52 -2.33 -0.80 8.33
N ARG A 53 -1.42 -1.57 8.94
CA ARG A 53 -0.67 -1.12 10.13
C ARG A 53 0.13 0.15 9.87
N ASP A 54 0.64 0.29 8.65
CA ASP A 54 1.50 1.40 8.26
C ASP A 54 0.71 2.57 7.63
N GLY A 55 -0.62 2.47 7.53
CA GLY A 55 -1.53 3.57 7.19
C GLY A 55 -2.12 3.53 5.78
N PHE A 56 -1.92 2.45 5.03
CA PHE A 56 -2.54 2.26 3.71
C PHE A 56 -3.97 1.73 3.85
N ALA A 57 -4.86 2.22 2.99
CA ALA A 57 -6.17 1.60 2.80
C ALA A 57 -6.03 0.27 2.04
N ALA A 58 -6.97 -0.64 2.24
CA ALA A 58 -7.05 -1.87 1.47
C ALA A 58 -7.31 -1.56 -0.01
N ALA A 59 -6.66 -2.33 -0.89
CA ALA A 59 -6.85 -2.26 -2.34
C ALA A 59 -8.20 -2.82 -2.79
#